data_AF-A0A2M7IXT9-F1
#
_entry.id   AF-A0A2M7IXT9-F1
#
_cell.length_a   1.000
_cell.length_b   1.000
_cell.length_c   1.000
_cell.angle_alpha   90.00
_cell.angle_beta   90.00
_cell.angle_gamma   90.00
#
_symmetry.space_group_name_H-M   'P 1'
#
loop_
_entity.id
_entity.type
_entity.pdbx_description
1 polymer ?
#
loop_
_entity_poly.entity_id
_entity_poly.type
_entity_poly.pdbx_seq_one_letter_code
_entity_poly.pdbx_strand_id
1 'polypeptide(L)'
;MKKITKDTTLSELLGDSKAEKVLAKHRLPCLTCPFAASEMEHLKIGEVCKMYGISLVSLLKDLNEIYPVRKTISQSKNKENNLNSKKKYLSNGVYKK
;
A
#
# COMPACT_ATOMS: atom_id res chain seq x y z
N MET A 1 14.74 -8.73 -2.69
CA MET A 1 13.57 -8.10 -3.33
C MET A 1 13.41 -6.68 -2.79
N LYS A 2 12.92 -5.74 -3.60
CA LYS A 2 12.63 -4.37 -3.16
C LYS A 2 11.34 -4.35 -2.31
N LYS A 3 11.07 -3.23 -1.64
CA LYS A 3 9.79 -3.04 -0.92
C LYS A 3 8.65 -3.07 -1.92
N ILE A 4 7.63 -3.86 -1.65
CA ILE A 4 6.43 -3.88 -2.50
C ILE A 4 5.61 -2.64 -2.18
N THR A 5 5.22 -1.92 -3.22
CA THR A 5 4.43 -0.70 -3.14
C THR A 5 3.26 -0.78 -4.13
N LYS A 6 2.40 0.24 -4.11
CA LYS A 6 1.28 0.34 -5.07
C LYS A 6 1.72 0.38 -6.53
N ASP A 7 2.96 0.79 -6.79
CA ASP A 7 3.53 0.96 -8.12
C ASP A 7 4.27 -0.30 -8.61
N THR A 8 4.41 -1.31 -7.77
CA THR A 8 4.95 -2.61 -8.14
C THR A 8 3.99 -3.29 -9.13
N THR A 9 4.52 -3.86 -10.20
CA THR A 9 3.74 -4.59 -11.21
C THR A 9 3.40 -5.98 -10.71
N LEU A 10 2.27 -6.53 -11.17
CA LEU A 10 1.90 -7.90 -10.80
C LEU A 10 2.88 -8.94 -11.34
N SER A 11 3.55 -8.69 -12.46
CA SER A 11 4.60 -9.58 -12.99
C SER A 11 5.71 -9.90 -11.99
N GLU A 12 6.01 -9.01 -11.05
CA GLU A 12 7.00 -9.25 -10.00
C GLU A 12 6.51 -10.26 -8.93
N LEU A 13 5.21 -10.52 -8.89
CA LEU A 13 4.54 -11.35 -7.88
C LEU A 13 3.95 -12.64 -8.47
N LEU A 14 3.46 -12.58 -9.71
CA LEU A 14 2.94 -13.73 -10.44
C LEU A 14 4.09 -14.71 -10.72
N GLY A 15 3.90 -15.98 -10.40
CA GLY A 15 4.93 -17.01 -10.46
C GLY A 15 5.65 -17.29 -9.13
N ASP A 16 5.49 -16.44 -8.11
CA ASP A 16 5.89 -16.81 -6.74
C ASP A 16 4.69 -17.39 -5.98
N SER A 17 4.77 -18.69 -5.68
CA SER A 17 3.71 -19.44 -5.00
C SER A 17 3.36 -18.85 -3.62
N LYS A 18 4.27 -18.12 -2.97
CA LYS A 18 4.01 -17.43 -1.69
C LYS A 18 3.20 -16.16 -1.91
N ALA A 19 3.55 -15.36 -2.92
CA ALA A 19 2.81 -14.15 -3.27
C ALA A 19 1.40 -14.50 -3.76
N GLU A 20 1.25 -15.51 -4.61
CA GLU A 20 -0.04 -15.99 -5.11
C GLU A 20 -0.99 -16.41 -3.99
N LYS A 21 -0.48 -17.09 -2.95
CA LYS A 21 -1.29 -17.44 -1.76
C LYS A 21 -1.81 -16.20 -1.04
N VAL A 22 -0.99 -15.16 -0.92
CA VAL A 22 -1.42 -13.89 -0.31
C VAL A 22 -2.44 -13.20 -1.21
N LEU A 23 -2.19 -13.11 -2.51
CA LEU A 23 -3.14 -12.51 -3.47
C LEU A 23 -4.50 -13.24 -3.46
N ALA A 24 -4.49 -14.57 -3.39
CA ALA A 24 -5.69 -15.39 -3.27
C ALA A 24 -6.44 -15.14 -1.94
N LYS A 25 -5.72 -15.00 -0.81
CA LYS A 25 -6.29 -14.64 0.49
C LYS A 25 -7.02 -13.29 0.44
N HIS A 26 -6.52 -12.35 -0.35
CA HIS A 26 -7.14 -11.03 -0.59
C HIS A 26 -8.19 -11.05 -1.71
N ARG A 27 -8.60 -12.24 -2.18
CA ARG A 27 -9.63 -12.47 -3.19
C ARG A 27 -9.33 -11.87 -4.57
N LEU A 28 -8.06 -11.78 -4.93
CA LEU A 28 -7.72 -11.42 -6.31
C LEU A 28 -8.11 -12.57 -7.25
N PRO A 29 -9.00 -12.34 -8.25
CA PRO A 29 -9.43 -13.39 -9.15
C PRO A 29 -8.35 -13.71 -10.19
N CYS A 30 -8.54 -14.83 -10.89
CA CYS A 30 -7.81 -15.18 -12.11
C CYS A 30 -6.28 -15.34 -11.99
N LEU A 31 -5.77 -15.66 -10.80
CA LEU A 31 -4.35 -15.95 -10.56
C LEU A 31 -3.82 -17.20 -11.31
N THR A 32 -4.70 -18.14 -11.65
CA THR A 32 -4.35 -19.41 -12.29
C THR A 32 -4.70 -19.48 -13.77
N CYS A 33 -5.37 -18.46 -14.30
CA CYS A 33 -5.75 -18.41 -15.70
C CYS A 33 -4.59 -17.81 -16.52
N PRO A 34 -4.00 -18.54 -17.49
CA PRO A 34 -2.84 -18.04 -18.23
C PRO A 34 -3.16 -16.77 -19.02
N PHE A 35 -4.35 -16.69 -19.62
CA PHE A 35 -4.77 -15.50 -20.38
C PHE A 35 -4.87 -14.26 -19.48
N ALA A 36 -5.57 -14.38 -18.35
CA ALA A 36 -5.72 -13.27 -17.42
C ALA A 36 -4.40 -12.88 -16.74
N ALA A 37 -3.52 -13.84 -16.45
CA ALA A 37 -2.20 -13.57 -15.91
C ALA A 37 -1.37 -12.70 -16.86
N SER A 38 -1.35 -13.03 -18.17
CA SER A 38 -0.66 -12.24 -19.19
C SER A 38 -1.23 -10.84 -19.37
N GLU A 39 -2.54 -10.65 -19.25
CA GLU A 39 -3.13 -9.29 -19.30
C GLU A 39 -2.79 -8.47 -18.05
N MET A 40 -2.78 -9.12 -16.88
CA MET A 40 -2.58 -8.45 -15.60
C MET A 40 -1.10 -8.22 -15.25
N GLU A 41 -0.15 -8.90 -15.90
CA GLU A 41 1.27 -8.85 -15.54
C GLU A 41 1.86 -7.43 -15.60
N HIS A 42 1.35 -6.60 -16.52
CA HIS A 42 1.77 -5.21 -16.70
C HIS A 42 1.06 -4.21 -15.77
N LEU A 43 -0.01 -4.63 -15.08
CA LEU A 43 -0.78 -3.76 -14.21
C LEU A 43 -0.09 -3.54 -12.87
N LYS A 44 -0.25 -2.34 -12.32
CA LYS A 44 0.21 -2.04 -10.97
C LYS A 44 -0.75 -2.60 -9.94
N ILE A 45 -0.21 -3.07 -8.80
CA ILE A 45 -1.00 -3.57 -7.67
C ILE A 45 -2.08 -2.56 -7.26
N GLY A 46 -1.74 -1.27 -7.22
CA GLY A 46 -2.68 -0.21 -6.86
C GLY A 46 -3.87 -0.08 -7.81
N GLU A 47 -3.69 -0.37 -9.10
CA GLU A 47 -4.76 -0.33 -10.10
C GLU A 47 -5.66 -1.55 -9.97
N VAL A 48 -5.06 -2.71 -9.87
CA VAL A 48 -5.77 -3.98 -9.67
C VAL A 48 -6.58 -3.95 -8.37
N CYS A 49 -6.02 -3.42 -7.28
CA CYS A 49 -6.77 -3.26 -6.03
C CYS A 49 -8.01 -2.37 -6.19
N LYS A 50 -7.93 -1.31 -7.00
CA LYS A 50 -9.09 -0.44 -7.27
C LYS A 50 -10.13 -1.16 -8.11
N MET A 51 -9.70 -1.86 -9.16
CA MET A 51 -10.60 -2.58 -10.08
C MET A 51 -11.44 -3.64 -9.34
N TYR A 52 -10.81 -4.39 -8.44
CA TYR A 52 -11.48 -5.50 -7.73
C TYR A 52 -11.95 -5.12 -6.31
N GLY A 53 -11.83 -3.86 -5.89
CA GLY A 53 -12.24 -3.42 -4.56
C GLY A 53 -11.43 -4.03 -3.41
N ILE A 54 -10.16 -4.35 -3.65
CA ILE A 54 -9.25 -4.95 -2.66
C ILE A 54 -8.58 -3.86 -1.82
N SER A 55 -8.45 -4.10 -0.52
CA SER A 55 -7.71 -3.20 0.37
C SER A 55 -6.22 -3.22 0.07
N LEU A 56 -5.75 -2.18 -0.62
CA LEU A 56 -4.33 -1.99 -0.93
C LEU A 56 -3.45 -2.00 0.33
N VAL A 57 -3.90 -1.35 1.41
CA VAL A 57 -3.12 -1.26 2.66
C VAL A 57 -2.92 -2.65 3.28
N SER A 58 -3.98 -3.45 3.34
CA SER A 58 -3.92 -4.80 3.91
C SER A 58 -3.08 -5.73 3.04
N LEU A 59 -3.24 -5.67 1.71
CA LEU A 59 -2.46 -6.48 0.78
C LEU A 59 -0.97 -6.16 0.85
N LEU A 60 -0.59 -4.87 0.83
CA LEU A 60 0.80 -4.46 0.92
C LEU A 60 1.44 -4.86 2.26
N LYS A 61 0.67 -4.89 3.34
CA LYS A 61 1.17 -5.33 4.65
C LYS A 61 1.55 -6.82 4.59
N ASP A 62 0.63 -7.67 4.14
CA ASP A 62 0.85 -9.13 4.07
C ASP A 62 1.98 -9.47 3.07
N LEU A 63 2.03 -8.79 1.93
CA LEU A 63 3.10 -8.98 0.94
C LEU A 63 4.49 -8.56 1.48
N ASN A 64 4.59 -7.45 2.19
CA ASN A 64 5.87 -7.02 2.77
C ASN A 64 6.29 -7.85 4.01
N GLU A 65 5.37 -8.62 4.60
CA GLU A 65 5.70 -9.57 5.67
C GLU A 65 6.48 -10.78 5.12
N ILE A 66 6.12 -11.25 3.92
CA ILE A 66 6.85 -12.34 3.23
C ILE A 66 8.10 -11.85 2.50
N TYR A 67 8.15 -10.57 2.11
CA TYR A 67 9.34 -9.92 1.55
C TYR A 67 9.87 -8.82 2.47
N PRO A 68 10.39 -9.17 3.66
CA PRO A 68 10.92 -8.19 4.58
C PRO A 68 12.12 -7.49 3.94
N VAL A 69 11.95 -6.23 3.59
CA VAL A 69 13.09 -5.40 3.22
C VAL A 69 13.93 -5.20 4.47
N ARG A 70 15.22 -5.52 4.39
CA ARG A 70 16.18 -5.17 5.44
C ARG A 70 16.03 -3.66 5.67
N LYS A 71 15.47 -3.27 6.81
CA LYS A 71 15.45 -1.87 7.24
C LYS A 71 16.91 -1.45 7.36
N THR A 72 17.43 -0.70 6.40
CA THR A 72 18.52 0.20 6.72
C THR A 72 17.96 1.20 7.73
N ILE A 73 18.68 1.37 8.82
CA ILE A 73 18.29 2.19 9.97
C ILE A 73 18.26 3.65 9.50
N SER A 74 17.14 4.13 8.95
CA SER A 74 17.02 5.53 8.51
C SER A 74 15.59 6.08 8.33
N GLN A 75 14.54 5.44 8.86
CA GLN A 75 13.16 5.98 8.78
C GLN A 75 12.38 5.92 10.10
N SER A 76 13.06 6.21 11.21
CA SER A 76 12.42 6.49 12.51
C SER A 76 12.46 8.00 12.76
N LYS A 77 11.59 8.78 12.09
CA LYS A 77 11.22 10.18 12.41
C LYS A 77 10.31 10.67 11.30
N ASN A 78 9.00 10.56 11.48
CA ASN A 78 7.95 11.42 10.90
C ASN A 78 6.58 10.76 11.14
N LYS A 79 6.22 10.62 12.42
CA LYS A 79 4.83 10.31 12.82
C LYS A 79 4.49 10.99 14.15
N GLU A 80 4.90 12.24 14.29
CA GLU A 80 4.46 13.20 15.30
C GLU A 80 4.62 14.57 14.65
N ASN A 81 3.52 15.18 14.19
CA ASN A 81 3.34 16.63 13.97
C ASN A 81 2.08 16.91 13.12
N ASN A 82 0.94 16.32 13.47
CA ASN A 82 -0.35 16.84 13.00
C ASN A 82 -1.39 16.76 14.13
N LEU A 83 -1.16 17.52 15.20
CA LEU A 83 -2.16 17.81 16.22
C LEU A 83 -1.99 19.20 16.87
N ASN A 84 -1.35 20.18 16.18
CA ASN A 84 -1.08 21.50 16.77
C ASN A 84 -1.43 22.70 15.87
N SER A 85 -2.52 22.61 15.10
CA SER A 85 -3.05 23.75 14.32
C SER A 85 -4.44 24.24 14.76
N LYS A 86 -4.95 23.84 15.95
CA LYS A 86 -6.29 24.27 16.43
C LYS A 86 -6.31 25.17 17.69
N LYS A 87 -5.17 25.66 18.17
CA LYS A 87 -5.10 26.62 19.29
C LYS A 87 -4.26 27.85 18.91
N LYS A 88 -4.80 28.75 18.07
CA LYS A 88 -4.22 30.10 17.91
C LYS A 88 -5.19 31.22 17.51
N TYR A 89 -6.50 31.00 17.53
CA TYR A 89 -7.50 32.01 17.09
C TYR A 89 -8.59 32.35 18.12
N LEU A 90 -8.33 32.19 19.42
CA LEU A 90 -9.30 32.60 20.46
C LEU A 90 -8.69 33.37 21.63
N SER A 91 -7.49 33.92 21.47
CA SER A 91 -6.91 34.85 22.43
C SER A 91 -6.36 36.03 21.66
N ASN A 92 -7.14 37.12 21.55
CA ASN A 92 -6.70 38.52 21.73
C ASN A 92 -7.72 39.53 21.18
N GLY A 93 -8.28 40.35 22.09
CA GLY A 93 -8.79 41.71 21.85
C GLY A 93 -10.17 41.79 21.18
N VAL A 94 -11.27 42.18 21.84
CA VAL A 94 -11.53 43.45 22.54
C VAL A 94 -11.00 44.67 21.78
N TYR A 95 -11.82 45.21 20.88
CA TYR A 95 -11.91 46.62 20.47
C TYR A 95 -13.39 46.82 20.14
N LYS A 96 -14.25 47.53 20.89
CA LYS A 96 -14.20 48.90 21.42
C LYS A 96 -13.99 49.95 20.32
N LYS A 97 -15.08 50.32 19.64
CA LYS A 97 -15.49 51.70 19.39
C LYS A 97 -16.97 51.75 19.02
#